data_AF-A0A485DCR7-F1
#
_entry.id   AF-A0A485DCR7-F1
#
_cell.length_a   1.000
_cell.length_b   1.000
_cell.length_c   1.000
_cell.angle_alpha   90.00
_cell.angle_beta   90.00
_cell.angle_gamma   90.00
#
_symmetry.space_group_name_H-M   'P 1'
#
loop_
_entity.id
_entity.type
_entity.pdbx_description
1 polymer ?
#
loop_
_entity_poly.entity_id
_entity_poly.type
_entity_poly.pdbx_seq_one_letter_code
_entity_poly.pdbx_strand_id
1 'polypeptide(L)'
;MPVISREDSGLDIGDSAITETYGIGGFAMATAPAIVALVGGTVDEAIDFSRQMREITLGENPNVTIPLLGFMGVPTAIDITRVGSSGILPVINTAIAPQRCRASV
;
A
#
# COMPACT_ATOMS: atom_id res chain seq x y z
N MET A 1 13.18 15.91 4.79
CA MET A 1 12.22 16.87 4.20
C MET A 1 11.65 17.75 5.30
N PRO A 2 11.23 18.99 5.02
CA PRO A 2 10.50 19.79 6.01
C PRO A 2 9.26 19.01 6.47
N VAL A 3 8.96 19.08 7.76
CA VAL A 3 7.80 18.40 8.34
C VAL A 3 6.54 19.12 7.83
N ILE A 4 5.70 18.41 7.08
CA ILE A 4 4.38 18.89 6.66
C ILE A 4 3.43 18.58 7.81
N SER A 5 2.74 19.61 8.32
CA SER A 5 1.71 19.42 9.34
C SER A 5 0.50 18.68 8.74
N ARG A 6 -0.37 18.12 9.59
CA ARG A 6 -1.61 17.52 9.07
C ARG A 6 -2.49 18.58 8.39
N GLU A 7 -2.54 19.82 8.87
CA GLU A 7 -3.32 20.89 8.21
C GLU A 7 -2.74 21.34 6.86
N ASP A 8 -1.43 21.21 6.65
CA ASP A 8 -0.76 21.58 5.39
C ASP A 8 -0.72 20.43 4.38
N SER A 9 -1.23 19.25 4.74
CA SER A 9 -1.23 18.05 3.89
C SER A 9 -2.33 18.12 2.82
N GLY A 10 -1.98 17.82 1.57
CA GLY A 10 -2.93 17.65 0.48
C GLY A 10 -3.77 16.37 0.63
N LEU A 11 -4.86 16.29 -0.13
CA LEU A 11 -5.58 15.04 -0.34
C LEU A 11 -4.74 14.09 -1.19
N ASP A 12 -5.01 12.78 -1.09
CA ASP A 12 -4.36 11.78 -1.93
C ASP A 12 -4.60 12.09 -3.41
N ILE A 13 -3.52 12.02 -4.20
CA ILE A 13 -3.52 12.42 -5.61
C ILE A 13 -2.41 11.68 -6.37
N GLY A 14 -2.72 11.27 -7.59
CA GLY A 14 -1.80 10.64 -8.53
C GLY A 14 -2.24 9.23 -8.92
N ASP A 15 -1.66 8.74 -10.02
CA ASP A 15 -2.01 7.42 -10.56
C ASP A 15 -1.22 6.29 -9.87
N SER A 16 -0.37 6.59 -8.89
CA SER A 16 0.50 5.60 -8.24
C SER A 16 -0.25 4.50 -7.51
N ALA A 17 -1.50 4.73 -7.10
CA ALA A 17 -2.36 3.69 -6.52
C ALA A 17 -2.63 2.51 -7.48
N ILE A 18 -2.31 2.65 -8.78
CA ILE A 18 -2.30 1.53 -9.72
C ILE A 18 -1.30 0.44 -9.33
N THR A 19 -0.24 0.80 -8.59
CA THR A 19 0.79 -0.15 -8.15
C THR A 19 0.21 -1.15 -7.13
N GLU A 20 -0.61 -0.66 -6.20
CA GLU A 20 -1.37 -1.48 -5.26
C GLU A 20 -2.45 -2.31 -5.94
N THR A 21 -3.08 -1.76 -6.99
CA THR A 21 -4.05 -2.52 -7.80
C THR A 21 -3.38 -3.73 -8.48
N TYR A 22 -2.11 -3.61 -8.86
CA TYR A 22 -1.31 -4.73 -9.37
C TYR A 22 -0.89 -5.73 -8.28
N GLY A 23 -0.73 -5.28 -7.03
CA GLY A 23 -0.32 -6.09 -5.88
C GLY A 23 1.03 -5.70 -5.27
N ILE A 24 1.65 -4.60 -5.71
CA ILE A 24 2.88 -4.05 -5.12
C ILE A 24 2.57 -2.82 -4.25
N GLY A 25 3.56 -2.15 -3.66
CA GLY A 25 3.28 -1.05 -2.72
C GLY A 25 2.73 -1.58 -1.39
N GLY A 26 1.60 -1.05 -0.91
CA GLY A 26 0.96 -1.49 0.34
C GLY A 26 0.66 -3.00 0.40
N PHE A 27 0.36 -3.61 -0.75
CA PHE A 27 0.04 -5.04 -0.85
C PHE A 27 1.28 -5.94 -0.68
N ALA A 28 2.47 -5.41 -0.95
CA ALA A 28 3.74 -6.11 -0.82
C ALA A 28 4.65 -5.46 0.25
N MET A 29 4.08 -4.76 1.23
CA MET A 29 4.83 -3.99 2.23
C MET A 29 5.81 -4.84 3.05
N ALA A 30 5.51 -6.14 3.23
CA ALA A 30 6.41 -7.13 3.83
C ALA A 30 7.79 -7.25 3.12
N THR A 31 7.90 -6.82 1.86
CA THR A 31 9.16 -6.79 1.10
C THR A 31 10.03 -5.57 1.41
N ALA A 32 9.50 -4.57 2.12
CA ALA A 32 10.15 -3.29 2.36
C ALA A 32 10.16 -2.90 3.86
N PRO A 33 10.71 -3.73 4.77
CA PRO A 33 10.72 -3.41 6.20
C PRO A 33 11.43 -2.08 6.52
N ALA A 34 12.39 -1.67 5.69
CA ALA A 34 13.11 -0.41 5.85
C ALA A 34 12.23 0.84 5.76
N ILE A 35 11.10 0.79 5.02
CA ILE A 35 10.25 1.98 4.82
C ILE A 35 9.31 2.23 6.00
N VAL A 36 9.13 1.26 6.92
CA VAL A 36 8.22 1.39 8.08
C VAL A 36 8.58 2.61 8.93
N ALA A 37 9.86 2.95 9.06
CA ALA A 37 10.30 4.16 9.75
C ALA A 37 9.82 5.47 9.09
N LEU A 38 9.53 5.44 7.78
CA LEU A 38 9.06 6.58 7.00
C LEU A 38 7.52 6.65 6.92
N VAL A 39 6.86 5.51 6.66
CA VAL A 39 5.40 5.46 6.51
C VAL A 39 4.65 5.32 7.84
N GLY A 40 5.36 4.97 8.91
CA GLY A 40 4.78 4.68 10.22
C GLY A 40 4.34 3.21 10.36
N GLY A 41 4.09 2.81 11.61
CA GLY A 41 3.71 1.44 11.96
C GLY A 41 4.88 0.56 12.40
N THR A 42 4.69 -0.76 12.31
CA THR A 42 5.65 -1.81 12.70
C THR A 42 5.93 -2.77 11.56
N VAL A 43 7.03 -3.54 11.67
CA VAL A 43 7.36 -4.59 10.68
C VAL A 43 6.29 -5.69 10.69
N ASP A 44 5.73 -6.01 11.85
CA ASP A 44 4.66 -7.00 11.97
C ASP A 44 3.37 -6.52 11.27
N GLU A 45 3.00 -5.24 11.43
CA GLU A 45 1.89 -4.65 10.67
C GLU A 45 2.11 -4.69 9.16
N ALA A 46 3.34 -4.41 8.68
CA ALA A 46 3.69 -4.53 7.27
C ALA A 46 3.50 -5.96 6.72
N ILE A 47 3.87 -6.95 7.52
CA ILE A 47 3.67 -8.38 7.22
C ILE A 47 2.17 -8.71 7.17
N ASP A 48 1.42 -8.22 8.13
CA ASP A 48 -0.01 -8.51 8.25
C ASP A 48 -0.83 -7.82 7.17
N PHE A 49 -0.47 -6.60 6.73
CA PHE A 49 -1.10 -5.96 5.57
C PHE A 49 -0.97 -6.84 4.32
N SER A 50 0.24 -7.35 4.02
CA SER A 50 0.44 -8.24 2.87
C SER A 50 -0.39 -9.52 2.95
N ARG A 51 -0.62 -10.06 4.15
CA ARG A 51 -1.50 -11.23 4.36
C ARG A 51 -2.97 -10.87 4.21
N GLN A 52 -3.40 -9.77 4.80
CA GLN A 52 -4.79 -9.31 4.81
C GLN A 52 -5.28 -8.96 3.41
N MET A 53 -4.43 -8.40 2.55
CA MET A 53 -4.81 -8.08 1.17
C MET A 53 -5.23 -9.32 0.36
N ARG A 54 -4.76 -10.52 0.74
CA ARG A 54 -5.21 -11.79 0.13
C ARG A 54 -6.70 -12.04 0.31
N GLU A 55 -7.28 -11.55 1.41
CA GLU A 55 -8.70 -11.73 1.72
C GLU A 55 -9.60 -10.97 0.75
N ILE A 56 -9.10 -9.87 0.18
CA ILE A 56 -9.84 -9.02 -0.76
C ILE A 56 -9.41 -9.17 -2.22
N THR A 57 -8.50 -10.11 -2.53
CA THR A 57 -8.03 -10.38 -3.90
C THR A 57 -8.47 -11.75 -4.40
N LEU A 58 -8.62 -11.89 -5.72
CA LEU A 58 -9.01 -13.16 -6.35
C LEU A 58 -7.91 -14.22 -6.29
N GLY A 59 -6.64 -13.83 -6.23
CA GLY A 59 -5.51 -14.76 -6.16
C GLY A 59 -4.16 -14.07 -5.97
N GLU A 60 -3.10 -14.86 -6.16
CA GLU A 60 -1.71 -14.41 -6.03
C GLU A 60 -1.02 -14.49 -7.39
N ASN A 61 -0.18 -13.51 -7.73
CA ASN A 61 0.63 -13.55 -8.95
C ASN A 61 1.96 -14.29 -8.69
N PRO A 62 2.18 -15.49 -9.25
CA PRO A 62 3.39 -16.27 -8.95
C PRO A 62 4.67 -15.69 -9.58
N ASN A 63 4.57 -14.73 -10.50
CA ASN A 63 5.74 -14.11 -11.14
C ASN A 63 6.38 -13.02 -10.26
N VAL A 64 5.68 -12.54 -9.24
CA VAL A 64 6.14 -11.49 -8.34
C VAL A 64 5.86 -11.96 -6.92
N THR A 65 6.91 -12.25 -6.16
CA THR A 65 6.79 -12.95 -4.87
C THR A 65 7.28 -12.12 -3.70
N ILE A 66 6.79 -12.45 -2.51
CA ILE A 66 7.17 -11.85 -1.22
C ILE A 66 8.07 -12.87 -0.50
N PRO A 67 9.41 -12.70 -0.51
CA PRO A 67 10.33 -13.72 0.03
C PRO A 67 10.11 -14.01 1.52
N LEU A 68 9.82 -12.97 2.32
CA LEU A 68 9.60 -13.09 3.76
C LEU A 68 8.36 -13.93 4.11
N LEU A 69 7.42 -14.06 3.17
CA LEU A 69 6.21 -14.88 3.32
C LEU A 69 6.35 -16.23 2.61
N GLY A 70 7.56 -16.78 2.54
CA GLY A 70 7.82 -18.07 1.90
C GLY A 70 7.63 -18.03 0.37
N PHE A 71 7.97 -16.90 -0.25
CA PHE A 71 7.79 -16.66 -1.69
C PHE A 71 6.33 -16.77 -2.17
N MET A 72 5.37 -16.49 -1.28
CA MET A 72 3.98 -16.22 -1.63
C MET A 72 3.92 -15.21 -2.79
N GLY A 73 3.02 -15.43 -3.76
CA GLY A 73 2.80 -14.44 -4.82
C GLY A 73 2.13 -13.18 -4.27
N VAL A 74 2.36 -12.03 -4.89
CA VAL A 74 1.66 -10.80 -4.46
C VAL A 74 0.15 -10.94 -4.63
N PRO A 75 -0.67 -10.49 -3.67
CA PRO A 75 -2.13 -10.51 -3.82
C PRO A 75 -2.54 -9.59 -4.96
N THR A 76 -3.32 -10.11 -5.93
CA THR A 76 -3.63 -9.42 -7.19
C THR A 76 -5.11 -9.58 -7.55
N ALA A 77 -5.65 -8.60 -8.29
CA ALA A 77 -7.04 -8.53 -8.72
C ALA A 77 -8.01 -8.36 -7.54
N ILE A 78 -8.07 -7.12 -7.02
CA ILE A 78 -8.97 -6.71 -5.96
C ILE A 78 -10.42 -7.00 -6.36
N ASP A 79 -11.14 -7.71 -5.49
CA ASP A 79 -12.54 -8.09 -5.66
C ASP A 79 -13.43 -7.19 -4.79
N ILE A 80 -14.22 -6.33 -5.43
CA ILE A 80 -15.10 -5.37 -4.75
C ILE A 80 -16.17 -6.05 -3.89
N THR A 81 -16.57 -7.29 -4.22
CA THR A 81 -17.55 -8.04 -3.43
C THR A 81 -16.94 -8.54 -2.11
N ARG A 82 -15.65 -8.92 -2.14
CA ARG A 82 -14.89 -9.29 -0.93
C ARG A 82 -14.58 -8.07 -0.08
N VAL A 83 -14.20 -6.94 -0.69
CA VAL A 83 -14.05 -5.66 0.02
C VAL A 83 -15.34 -5.30 0.74
N GLY A 84 -16.48 -5.32 0.03
CA GLY A 84 -17.78 -4.96 0.60
C GLY A 84 -18.28 -5.91 1.69
N SER A 85 -17.99 -7.22 1.59
CA SER A 85 -18.45 -8.22 2.57
C SER A 85 -17.55 -8.37 3.79
N SER A 86 -16.23 -8.21 3.63
CA SER A 86 -15.26 -8.31 4.74
C SER A 86 -15.11 -7.00 5.52
N GLY A 87 -15.38 -5.86 4.89
CA GLY A 87 -15.07 -4.54 5.45
C GLY A 87 -13.57 -4.18 5.41
N ILE A 88 -12.73 -5.04 4.84
CA ILE A 88 -11.30 -4.79 4.65
C ILE A 88 -11.13 -3.86 3.44
N LEU A 89 -10.42 -2.75 3.63
CA LEU A 89 -10.14 -1.78 2.59
C LEU A 89 -8.74 -2.01 1.99
N PRO A 90 -8.54 -1.72 0.68
CA PRO A 90 -7.21 -1.74 0.08
C PRO A 90 -6.23 -0.78 0.80
N VAL A 91 -5.07 -1.30 1.18
CA VAL A 91 -4.00 -0.51 1.79
C VAL A 91 -3.17 0.16 0.69
N ILE A 92 -3.05 1.48 0.75
CA ILE A 92 -2.28 2.30 -0.20
C ILE A 92 -1.13 2.99 0.52
N ASN A 93 0.10 2.82 0.01
CA ASN A 93 1.27 3.52 0.51
C ASN A 93 1.64 4.67 -0.42
N THR A 94 1.15 5.86 -0.09
CA THR A 94 1.34 7.09 -0.89
C THR A 94 2.17 8.13 -0.12
N ALA A 95 2.83 9.02 -0.86
CA ALA A 95 3.58 10.12 -0.26
C ALA A 95 2.65 11.27 0.14
N ILE A 96 2.95 11.93 1.27
CA ILE A 96 2.22 13.14 1.68
C ILE A 96 2.83 14.35 0.98
N ALA A 97 2.04 15.01 0.13
CA ALA A 97 2.39 16.25 -0.54
C ALA A 97 1.70 17.46 0.14
N PRO A 98 2.27 18.67 0.08
CA PRO A 98 1.63 19.86 0.62
C PRO A 98 0.38 20.25 -0.20
N GLN A 99 -0.65 20.76 0.47
CA GLN A 99 -1.92 21.15 -0.17
C GLN A 99 -1.75 22.21 -1.27
N ARG A 100 -0.77 23.10 -1.11
CA ARG A 100 -0.43 24.12 -2.11
C ARG A 100 0.79 23.68 -2.91
N CYS A 101 0.56 23.14 -4.10
CA CYS A 101 1.59 23.01 -5.12
C CYS A 101 1.95 24.40 -5.66
N ARG A 102 3.03 25.01 -5.16
CA ARG A 102 3.73 26.06 -5.90
C ARG A 102 4.56 25.41 -7.00
N ALA A 103 3.93 25.07 -8.12
CA ALA A 103 4.68 24.90 -9.35
C ALA A 103 5.28 26.27 -9.69
N SER A 104 6.59 26.40 -9.49
CA SER A 104 7.32 27.54 -10.04
C SER A 104 7.45 27.24 -11.53
N VAL A 105 6.59 27.86 -12.34
CA VAL A 105 6.74 27.90 -13.80
C VAL A 105 7.51 29.16 -14.16
#